data_AF-A0A2K8SGI7-F1
#
_entry.id   AF-A0A2K8SGI7-F1
#
_cell.length_a   1.000
_cell.length_b   1.000
_cell.length_c   1.000
_cell.angle_alpha   90.00
_cell.angle_beta   90.00
_cell.angle_gamma   90.00
#
_symmetry.space_group_name_H-M   'P 1'
#
loop_
_entity.id
_entity.type
_entity.pdbx_description
1 polymer ?
#
loop_
_entity_poly.entity_id
_entity_poly.type
_entity_poly.pdbx_seq_one_letter_code
_entity_poly.pdbx_strand_id
1 'polypeptide(L)'
;MLMTRRRSPPKASQPLLTANLKLAENFCIYLEKHRHRIVNYQYYQAEQICSIGSGAIESTVKQIDRRTKISGAQWKIENVPQIIAHRCAYLNGLIFAP
;
A
#
# COMPACT_ATOMS: atom_id res chain seq x y z
N MET A 1 -5.84 -27.30 -55.03
CA MET A 1 -5.19 -26.03 -54.65
C MET A 1 -5.81 -25.56 -53.33
N LEU A 2 -5.18 -25.92 -52.20
CA LEU A 2 -5.69 -25.62 -50.84
C LEU A 2 -5.29 -24.19 -50.46
N MET A 3 -6.26 -23.27 -50.44
CA MET A 3 -6.07 -21.94 -49.86
C MET A 3 -6.01 -22.06 -48.34
N THR A 4 -4.83 -21.88 -47.76
CA THR A 4 -4.62 -21.80 -46.33
C THR A 4 -5.19 -20.47 -45.80
N ARG A 5 -6.30 -20.55 -45.05
CA ARG A 5 -6.78 -19.41 -44.24
C ARG A 5 -5.66 -18.99 -43.29
N ARG A 6 -5.10 -17.79 -43.49
CA ARG A 6 -4.24 -17.13 -42.49
C ARG A 6 -5.06 -16.99 -41.20
N ARG A 7 -4.70 -17.73 -40.16
CA ARG A 7 -5.24 -17.51 -38.81
C ARG A 7 -4.74 -16.13 -38.35
N SER A 8 -5.66 -15.20 -38.14
CA SER A 8 -5.39 -13.95 -37.45
C SER A 8 -4.85 -14.26 -36.05
N PRO A 9 -3.83 -13.54 -35.55
CA PRO A 9 -3.28 -13.80 -34.22
C PRO A 9 -4.33 -13.49 -33.13
N PRO A 10 -4.30 -14.21 -32.00
CA PRO A 10 -5.30 -14.07 -30.95
C PRO A 10 -5.24 -12.68 -30.29
N LYS A 11 -6.36 -11.94 -30.30
CA LYS A 11 -6.58 -10.64 -29.64
C LYS A 11 -6.69 -10.76 -28.09
N ALA A 12 -5.88 -11.61 -27.46
CA ALA A 12 -6.05 -11.94 -26.03
C ALA A 12 -4.99 -11.33 -25.10
N SER A 13 -3.90 -10.77 -25.62
CA SER A 13 -2.79 -10.22 -24.81
C SER A 13 -2.78 -8.68 -24.70
N GLN A 14 -3.63 -7.98 -25.45
CA GLN A 14 -3.63 -6.52 -25.53
C GLN A 14 -4.12 -5.79 -24.26
N PRO A 15 -5.16 -6.22 -23.52
CA PRO A 15 -5.71 -5.38 -22.45
C PRO A 15 -4.83 -5.28 -21.19
N LEU A 16 -4.05 -6.32 -20.86
CA LEU A 16 -3.18 -6.34 -19.68
C LEU A 16 -1.95 -5.44 -19.84
N LEU A 17 -1.37 -5.39 -21.05
CA LEU A 17 -0.25 -4.47 -21.35
C LEU A 17 -0.70 -3.01 -21.26
N THR A 18 -1.87 -2.68 -21.80
CA THR A 18 -2.39 -1.30 -21.78
C THR A 18 -2.73 -0.81 -20.36
N ALA A 19 -3.26 -1.68 -19.49
CA ALA A 19 -3.53 -1.34 -18.10
C ALA A 19 -2.24 -1.03 -17.31
N ASN A 20 -1.18 -1.80 -17.55
CA ASN A 20 0.13 -1.57 -16.92
C ASN A 20 0.79 -0.26 -17.40
N LEU A 21 0.64 0.08 -18.69
CA LEU A 21 1.12 1.36 -19.22
C LEU A 21 0.42 2.55 -18.58
N LYS A 22 -0.91 2.48 -18.44
CA LYS A 22 -1.68 3.55 -17.77
C LYS A 22 -1.30 3.70 -16.29
N LEU A 23 -1.02 2.60 -15.60
CA LEU A 23 -0.54 2.64 -14.21
C LEU A 23 0.82 3.33 -14.12
N ALA A 24 1.74 3.01 -15.02
CA ALA A 24 3.06 3.62 -15.08
C ALA A 24 2.97 5.12 -15.37
N GLU A 25 2.11 5.54 -16.32
CA GLU A 25 1.87 6.96 -16.60
C GLU A 25 1.34 7.71 -15.38
N ASN A 26 0.32 7.16 -14.70
CA ASN A 26 -0.21 7.75 -13.47
C ASN A 26 0.85 7.87 -12.38
N PHE A 27 1.74 6.87 -12.26
CA PHE A 27 2.84 6.90 -11.32
C PHE A 27 3.86 8.00 -11.65
N CYS A 28 4.25 8.15 -12.92
CA CYS A 28 5.12 9.24 -13.35
C CYS A 28 4.51 10.63 -13.07
N ILE A 29 3.22 10.81 -13.36
CA ILE A 29 2.49 12.06 -13.06
C ILE A 29 2.49 12.34 -11.55
N TYR A 30 2.26 11.30 -10.74
CA TYR A 30 2.30 11.41 -9.29
C TYR A 30 3.68 11.87 -8.80
N LEU A 31 4.75 11.24 -9.29
CA LEU A 31 6.12 11.61 -8.93
C LEU A 31 6.42 13.06 -9.29
N GLU A 32 6.07 13.50 -10.50
CA GLU A 32 6.32 14.88 -10.94
C GLU A 32 5.55 15.89 -10.09
N LYS A 33 4.26 15.65 -9.83
CA LYS A 33 3.42 16.51 -8.99
C LYS A 33 3.95 16.64 -7.56
N HIS A 34 4.58 15.59 -7.05
CA HIS A 34 4.93 15.47 -5.64
C HIS A 34 6.43 15.51 -5.36
N ARG A 35 7.27 15.76 -6.37
CA ARG A 35 8.72 15.80 -6.25
C ARG A 35 9.25 16.71 -5.13
N HIS A 36 8.54 17.79 -4.81
CA HIS A 36 8.92 18.73 -3.76
C HIS A 36 8.75 18.19 -2.32
N ARG A 37 7.90 17.18 -2.12
CA ARG A 37 7.68 16.53 -0.80
C ARG A 37 8.34 15.17 -0.68
N ILE A 38 8.89 14.63 -1.78
CA ILE A 38 9.56 13.34 -1.80
C ILE A 38 11.01 13.57 -1.35
N VAL A 39 11.38 12.92 -0.25
CA VAL A 39 12.73 12.97 0.31
C VAL A 39 13.71 12.16 -0.56
N ASN A 40 14.99 12.55 -0.57
CA ASN A 40 16.03 11.75 -1.20
C ASN A 40 16.27 10.45 -0.41
N TYR A 41 15.48 9.43 -0.72
CA TYR A 41 15.55 8.12 -0.06
C TYR A 41 16.92 7.46 -0.22
N GLN A 42 17.61 7.65 -1.35
CA GLN A 42 18.93 7.06 -1.56
C GLN A 42 19.96 7.60 -0.56
N TYR A 43 19.95 8.92 -0.34
CA TYR A 43 20.80 9.56 0.66
C TYR A 43 20.47 9.08 2.08
N TYR A 44 19.17 9.06 2.43
CA TYR A 44 18.73 8.64 3.77
C TYR A 44 19.06 7.17 4.06
N GLN A 45 19.07 6.31 3.04
CA GLN A 45 19.50 4.93 3.15
C GLN A 45 21.01 4.81 3.37
N ALA A 46 21.80 5.55 2.58
CA ALA A 46 23.25 5.51 2.65
C ALA A 46 23.77 5.99 4.00
N GLU A 47 23.21 7.09 4.50
CA GLU A 47 23.54 7.66 5.82
C GLU A 47 22.85 6.95 7.00
N GLN A 48 22.05 5.91 6.74
CA GLN A 48 21.27 5.17 7.75
C GLN A 48 20.45 6.09 8.67
N ILE A 49 20.00 7.24 8.15
CA ILE A 49 19.27 8.27 8.92
C ILE A 49 17.92 7.73 9.38
N CYS A 50 17.27 6.92 8.54
CA CYS A 50 16.04 6.23 8.90
C CYS A 50 15.93 4.88 8.19
N SER A 51 15.18 3.97 8.80
CA SER A 51 14.82 2.70 8.17
C SER A 51 13.83 2.95 7.04
N ILE A 52 14.31 2.92 5.79
CA ILE A 52 13.49 3.02 4.59
C ILE A 52 12.93 1.63 4.28
N GLY A 53 11.85 1.28 4.95
CA GLY A 53 11.16 0.01 4.75
C GLY A 53 9.71 0.12 5.17
N SER A 54 8.81 -0.40 4.32
CA SER A 54 7.38 -0.46 4.65
C SER A 54 7.08 -1.48 5.74
N GLY A 55 7.96 -2.46 5.98
CA GLY A 55 7.72 -3.61 6.85
C GLY A 55 7.31 -3.25 8.28
N ALA A 56 7.92 -2.23 8.90
CA ALA A 56 7.54 -1.79 10.24
C ALA A 56 6.12 -1.18 10.25
N ILE A 57 5.78 -0.38 9.24
CA ILE A 57 4.47 0.26 9.09
C ILE A 57 3.41 -0.81 8.79
N GLU A 58 3.66 -1.68 7.82
CA GLU A 58 2.76 -2.78 7.45
C GLU A 58 2.52 -3.75 8.61
N SER A 59 3.57 -4.11 9.36
CA SER A 59 3.46 -4.94 10.56
C SER A 59 2.60 -4.27 11.61
N THR A 60 2.80 -2.97 11.85
CA THR A 60 1.99 -2.19 12.80
C THR A 60 0.52 -2.14 12.39
N VAL A 61 0.23 -1.87 11.11
CA VAL A 61 -1.13 -1.88 10.57
C VAL A 61 -1.79 -3.25 10.74
N LYS A 62 -1.09 -4.34 10.40
CA LYS A 62 -1.59 -5.72 10.59
C LYS A 62 -1.85 -6.05 12.05
N GLN A 63 -1.01 -5.55 12.95
CA GLN A 63 -1.16 -5.75 14.39
C GLN A 63 -2.37 -5.01 14.98
N ILE A 64 -2.67 -3.82 14.46
CA ILE A 64 -3.90 -3.07 14.81
C ILE A 64 -5.11 -3.83 14.25
N ASP A 65 -5.12 -4.15 12.96
CA ASP A 65 -6.24 -4.82 12.28
C ASP A 65 -6.63 -6.14 12.96
N ARG A 66 -5.64 -7.00 13.26
CA ARG A 66 -5.85 -8.26 13.97
C ARG A 66 -6.51 -8.07 15.34
N ARG A 67 -6.20 -6.97 16.05
CA ARG A 67 -6.71 -6.67 17.40
C ARG A 67 -8.02 -5.88 17.38
N THR A 68 -8.41 -5.31 16.24
CA THR A 68 -9.70 -4.66 16.01
C THR A 68 -10.71 -5.56 15.32
N LYS A 69 -10.30 -6.70 14.75
CA LYS A 69 -11.24 -7.66 14.17
C LYS A 69 -11.84 -8.55 15.26
N ILE A 70 -13.03 -8.18 15.74
CA ILE A 70 -13.85 -9.04 16.60
C ILE A 70 -14.91 -9.68 15.72
N SER A 71 -14.90 -11.02 15.61
CA SER A 71 -15.88 -11.75 14.79
C SER A 71 -17.31 -11.44 15.24
N GLY A 72 -18.16 -11.03 14.29
CA GLY A 72 -19.57 -10.70 14.55
C GLY A 72 -19.83 -9.28 15.06
N ALA A 73 -18.79 -8.48 15.35
CA ALA A 73 -18.95 -7.09 15.75
C ALA A 73 -18.91 -6.15 14.54
N GLN A 74 -19.84 -5.20 14.49
CA GLN A 74 -19.76 -4.05 13.59
C GLN A 74 -19.42 -2.80 14.39
N TRP A 75 -18.49 -2.01 13.87
CA TRP A 75 -18.07 -0.77 14.52
C TRP A 75 -18.99 0.38 14.14
N LYS A 76 -19.44 1.15 15.14
CA LYS A 76 -19.99 2.48 14.89
C LYS A 76 -18.82 3.43 14.59
N ILE A 77 -18.98 4.28 13.57
CA ILE A 77 -17.94 5.22 13.13
C ILE A 77 -17.51 6.14 14.28
N GLU A 78 -18.45 6.55 15.14
CA GLU A 78 -18.19 7.38 16.33
C GLU A 78 -17.18 6.76 17.31
N ASN A 79 -17.08 5.44 17.38
CA ASN A 79 -16.20 4.74 18.33
C ASN A 79 -14.82 4.43 17.76
N VAL A 80 -14.64 4.56 16.43
CA VAL A 80 -13.38 4.21 15.75
C VAL A 80 -12.17 4.96 16.33
N PRO A 81 -12.23 6.29 16.58
CA PRO A 81 -11.07 7.02 17.12
C PRO A 81 -10.65 6.52 18.51
N GLN A 82 -11.61 6.24 19.40
CA GLN A 82 -11.34 5.77 20.76
C GLN A 82 -10.65 4.41 20.76
N ILE A 83 -11.12 3.49 19.92
CA ILE A 83 -10.55 2.15 19.82
C ILE A 83 -9.14 2.20 19.26
N ILE A 84 -8.91 2.97 18.19
CA ILE A 84 -7.57 3.13 17.61
C ILE A 84 -6.63 3.75 18.64
N ALA A 85 -7.05 4.81 19.35
CA ALA A 85 -6.25 5.44 20.39
C ALA A 85 -5.84 4.44 21.49
N HIS A 86 -6.78 3.63 21.98
CA HIS A 86 -6.49 2.59 22.96
C HIS A 86 -5.50 1.53 22.42
N ARG A 87 -5.63 1.11 21.15
CA ARG A 87 -4.67 0.16 20.55
C ARG A 87 -3.28 0.77 20.38
N CYS A 88 -3.20 2.04 19.97
CA CYS A 88 -1.93 2.77 19.89
C CYS A 88 -1.27 2.90 21.27
N ALA A 89 -2.05 3.28 22.31
CA ALA A 89 -1.55 3.37 23.67
C ALA A 89 -1.01 2.02 24.17
N TYR A 90 -1.72 0.91 23.87
CA TYR A 90 -1.27 -0.44 24.21
C TYR A 90 0.06 -0.79 23.53
N LEU A 91 0.16 -0.58 22.21
CA LEU A 91 1.38 -0.90 21.44
C LEU A 91 2.58 -0.04 21.87
N ASN A 92 2.32 1.19 22.33
CA ASN A 92 3.32 2.10 22.85
C ASN A 92 3.63 1.88 24.34
N GLY A 93 3.02 0.90 25.01
CA GLY A 93 3.23 0.61 26.43
C GLY A 93 2.64 1.64 27.41
N LEU A 94 1.85 2.60 26.92
CA LEU A 94 1.32 3.73 27.69
C LEU A 94 0.15 3.33 28.62
N ILE A 95 -0.40 2.13 28.47
CA ILE A 95 -1.50 1.62 29.31
C ILE A 95 -0.99 1.03 30.63
N PHE A 96 0.28 0.61 30.68
CA PHE A 96 0.89 -0.06 31.83
C PHE A 96 2.08 0.72 32.41
N ALA A 97 2.18 2.02 32.11
CA ALA A 97 3.14 2.86 32.80
C ALA A 97 2.82 2.84 34.31
N PRO A 98 3.79 2.52 35.19
CA PRO A 98 3.58 2.49 36.64
C PRO A 98 3.22 3.87 37.21
#